data_AF-A0AA38GFV0-F1
#
_entry.id   AF-A0AA38GFV0-F1
#
_cell.length_a   1.000
_cell.length_b   1.000
_cell.length_c   1.000
_cell.angle_alpha   90.00
_cell.angle_beta   90.00
_cell.angle_gamma   90.00
#
_symmetry.space_group_name_H-M   'P 1'
#
loop_
_entity.id
_entity.type
_entity.pdbx_description
1 polymer ?
#
loop_
_entity_poly.entity_id
_entity_poly.type
_entity_poly.pdbx_seq_one_letter_code
_entity_poly.pdbx_strand_id
1 'polypeptide(L)' 'FDITWGNDRAKILENGEQLQLSLDHTSGSGFQSKQEYLFATIDMQIKLVPGNSAGTVTAYY' A
#
# COMPACT_ATOMS: atom_id res chain seq x y z
N PHE A 1 -8.29 3.15 -5.63
CA PHE A 1 -7.89 1.90 -4.97
C PHE A 1 -8.92 1.54 -3.92
N ASP A 2 -9.00 0.26 -3.57
CA ASP A 2 -9.70 -0.23 -2.38
C ASP A 2 -8.71 -0.88 -1.43
N ILE A 3 -8.93 -0.70 -0.13
CA ILE A 3 -8.17 -1.38 0.91
C ILE A 3 -8.66 -2.82 0.98
N THR A 4 -7.75 -3.78 0.81
CA THR A 4 -8.08 -5.21 0.83
C THR A 4 -7.79 -5.85 2.18
N TRP A 5 -6.84 -5.29 2.94
CA TRP A 5 -6.40 -5.85 4.22
C TRP A 5 -5.83 -4.78 5.15
N GLY A 6 -5.91 -5.03 6.46
CA GLY A 6 -5.15 -4.27 7.47
C GLY A 6 -5.96 -3.31 8.35
N ASN A 7 -7.27 -3.15 8.12
CA ASN A 7 -8.12 -2.19 8.85
C ASN A 7 -7.46 -0.80 8.90
N ASP A 8 -7.23 -0.26 10.10
CA ASP A 8 -6.61 1.06 10.31
C ASP A 8 -5.13 1.15 9.89
N ARG A 9 -4.52 0.05 9.45
CA ARG A 9 -3.14 -0.03 8.93
C ARG A 9 -3.03 0.29 7.44
N ALA A 10 -4.15 0.49 6.76
CA ALA A 10 -4.17 1.10 5.44
C ALA A 10 -5.06 2.33 5.49
N LYS A 11 -4.55 3.46 4.99
CA LYS A 11 -5.29 4.73 4.99
C LYS A 11 -5.14 5.41 3.66
N ILE A 12 -6.27 5.85 3.13
CA ILE A 12 -6.33 6.78 2.01
C ILE A 12 -6.43 8.18 2.60
N LEU A 13 -5.41 8.99 2.33
CA LEU A 13 -5.26 10.35 2.83
C LEU A 13 -5.35 11.32 1.65
N GLU A 14 -5.40 12.63 1.96
CA GLU A 14 -5.31 13.69 0.94
C GLU A 14 -6.29 13.47 -0.23
N ASN A 15 -7.54 13.12 0.08
CA ASN A 15 -8.60 12.85 -0.89
C ASN A 15 -8.25 11.80 -1.97
N GLY A 16 -7.35 10.86 -1.67
CA GLY A 16 -6.95 9.81 -2.61
C GLY A 16 -5.55 9.96 -3.21
N GLU A 17 -4.86 11.07 -2.92
CA GLU A 17 -3.52 11.32 -3.45
C GLU A 17 -2.44 10.51 -2.73
N GLN A 18 -2.67 10.18 -1.46
CA GLN A 18 -1.72 9.42 -0.65
C GLN A 18 -2.35 8.14 -0.10
N LEU A 19 -1.63 7.03 -0.28
CA LEU A 19 -1.91 5.77 0.37
C LEU A 19 -0.81 5.47 1.39
N GLN A 20 -1.19 5.26 2.64
CA GLN A 20 -0.28 4.87 3.70
C GLN A 20 -0.56 3.43 4.13
N LEU A 21 0.47 2.59 4.12
CA LEU A 21 0.44 1.22 4.62
C LEU A 21 1.35 1.11 5.85
N SER A 22 0.90 0.40 6.87
CA SER A 22 1.70 0.06 8.05
C SER A 22 1.68 -1.45 8.34
N LEU A 23 2.75 -1.89 9.01
CA LEU A 23 2.96 -3.25 9.46
C LEU A 23 3.30 -3.18 10.95
N ASP A 24 2.66 -4.04 11.74
CA ASP A 24 3.01 -4.27 13.14
C ASP A 24 3.15 -5.77 13.40
N HIS A 25 3.37 -6.14 14.66
CA HIS A 25 3.52 -7.53 15.09
C HIS A 25 2.26 -8.39 14.87
N THR A 26 1.10 -7.77 14.67
CA THR A 26 -0.17 -8.46 14.48
C THR A 26 -0.44 -8.72 12.99
N SER A 27 -0.22 -7.73 12.13
CA SER A 27 -0.54 -7.84 10.70
C SER A 27 0.11 -6.73 9.86
N GLY A 28 0.26 -6.99 8.57
CA GLY A 28 0.46 -5.97 7.54
C GLY A 28 -0.85 -5.37 7.02
N SER A 29 -0.76 -4.74 5.85
CA SER A 29 -1.90 -4.16 5.13
C SER A 29 -1.69 -4.19 3.61
N GLY A 30 -2.78 -3.98 2.87
CA GLY A 30 -2.76 -4.08 1.41
C GLY A 30 -3.90 -3.35 0.74
N PHE A 31 -3.73 -3.10 -0.56
CA PHE A 31 -4.70 -2.43 -1.42
C PHE A 31 -4.69 -3.07 -2.81
N GLN A 32 -5.73 -2.78 -3.57
CA GLN A 32 -5.81 -3.16 -4.99
C GLN A 32 -6.46 -2.05 -5.82
N SER A 33 -6.28 -2.10 -7.14
CA SER A 33 -7.04 -1.28 -8.07
C SER A 33 -8.54 -1.63 -8.00
N LYS A 34 -9.40 -0.64 -8.22
CA LYS A 34 -10.86 -0.88 -8.29
C LYS A 34 -11.30 -1.60 -9.56
N GLN A 35 -10.43 -1.56 -10.57
CA GLN A 35 -10.67 -2.05 -11.91
C GLN A 35 -9.53 -2.98 -12.29
N GLU A 36 -9.87 -3.97 -13.10
CA GLU A 36 -8.91 -4.84 -13.75
C GLU A 36 -8.54 -4.23 -15.11
N TYR A 37 -7.29 -4.41 -15.52
CA TYR A 37 -6.77 -3.89 -16.77
C TYR A 37 -6.11 -5.03 -17.55
N LEU A 38 -6.46 -5.18 -18.83
CA LEU A 38 -5.79 -6.13 -19.72
C LEU A 38 -4.42 -5.60 -20.19
N PHE A 39 -4.34 -4.30 -20.44
CA PHE A 39 -3.11 -3.57 -20.74
C PHE A 39 -3.17 -2.21 -20.06
N ALA A 40 -2.12 -1.83 -19.34
CA ALA A 40 -1.99 -0.52 -18.73
C ALA A 40 -0.51 -0.18 -18.48
N THR A 41 -0.21 1.11 -18.38
CA THR A 41 0.99 1.60 -17.69
C THR A 41 0.51 2.17 -16.36
N ILE A 42 1.13 1.74 -15.26
CA ILE A 42 0.71 2.14 -13.92
C ILE A 42 1.95 2.65 -13.16
N ASP A 43 1.96 3.96 -12.93
CA ASP A 43 3.04 4.66 -12.24
C ASP A 43 2.68 4.93 -10.78
N MET A 44 3.66 4.77 -9.89
CA MET A 44 3.50 5.05 -8.46
C MET A 44 4.75 5.70 -7.88
N GLN A 45 4.57 6.75 -7.09
CA GLN A 45 5.64 7.28 -6.24
C GLN A 45 5.61 6.56 -4.89
N ILE A 46 6.70 5.89 -4.54
CA ILE A 46 6.79 5.07 -3.33
C ILE A 46 7.84 5.65 -2.39
N LYS A 47 7.44 5.93 -1.15
CA LYS A 47 8.35 6.23 -0.03
C LYS A 47 8.40 5.04 0.91
N LEU A 48 9.57 4.40 1.02
CA LEU A 48 9.77 3.21 1.84
C LEU A 48 9.90 3.53 3.34
N VAL A 49 9.72 2.50 4.17
CA VAL A 49 9.86 2.56 5.63
C VAL A 49 11.28 3.03 6.00
N PRO A 50 11.42 4.10 6.81
CA PRO A 50 12.72 4.60 7.22
C PRO A 50 13.36 3.74 8.34
N GLY A 51 14.68 3.86 8.51
CA GLY A 51 15.40 3.20 9.61
C GLY A 51 15.69 1.72 9.36
N ASN A 52 15.78 0.93 10.44
CA ASN A 52 15.98 -0.51 10.33
C ASN A 52 14.65 -1.19 9.97
N SER A 53 14.57 -1.67 8.73
CA SER A 53 13.42 -2.37 8.16
C SER A 53 13.74 -3.83 7.82
N ALA A 54 14.72 -4.43 8.49
CA ALA A 54 15.11 -5.82 8.26
C ALA A 54 13.91 -6.78 8.37
N GLY A 55 13.73 -7.62 7.36
CA GLY A 55 12.62 -8.59 7.28
C GLY A 55 11.30 -8.04 6.73
N THR A 56 11.20 -6.73 6.45
CA THR A 56 10.01 -6.12 5.85
C THR A 56 10.07 -6.20 4.33
N VAL A 57 8.94 -6.51 3.70
CA VAL A 57 8.75 -6.43 2.25
C VAL A 57 7.66 -5.40 1.95
N THR A 58 7.96 -4.43 1.09
CA THR A 58 6.97 -3.56 0.45
C THR A 58 6.88 -3.98 -1.01
N ALA A 59 5.69 -4.37 -1.46
CA ALA A 59 5.46 -4.87 -2.80
C ALA A 59 4.46 -4.00 -3.55
N TYR A 60 4.72 -3.78 -4.83
CA TYR A 60 3.84 -3.15 -5.80
C TYR A 60 3.89 -4.01 -7.06
N TYR A 61 2.76 -4.63 -7.39
CA TYR A 61 2.62 -5.65 -8.43
C TYR A 61 1.20 -5.70 -8.98
#